data_AF-A0ABD1FA61-F1
#
_entry.id   AF-A0ABD1FA61-F1
#
_cell.length_a   1.000
_cell.length_b   1.000
_cell.length_c   1.000
_cell.angle_alpha   90.00
_cell.angle_beta   90.00
_cell.angle_gamma   90.00
#
_symmetry.space_group_name_H-M   'P 1'
#
loop_
_entity.id
_entity.type
_entity.pdbx_description
1 polymer ?
#
loop_
_entity_poly.entity_id
_entity_poly.type
_entity_poly.pdbx_seq_one_letter_code
_entity_poly.pdbx_strand_id
1 'polypeptide(L)'
;MTKNSIPALFVFDMHDFKVIDESIHNTTIDIIRYCYYKGKRYPPDHPLRYKRRQDYWYYLAIKFAVVVIFEHVLILLKGIIAYAIPDVPSSVKQQVMHQEKTKKRIKMVEMNKKYLKHVGDIREK
;
A
#
# COMPACT_ATOMS: atom_id res chain seq x y z
N MET A 1 -3.53 39.30 -6.29
CA MET A 1 -2.16 38.85 -5.92
C MET A 1 -2.26 37.79 -4.82
N THR A 2 -1.86 36.55 -5.17
CA THR A 2 -1.56 35.35 -4.35
C THR A 2 -2.49 34.96 -3.18
N LYS A 3 -3.76 34.60 -3.44
CA LYS A 3 -4.67 34.00 -2.43
C LYS A 3 -4.83 32.47 -2.54
N ASN A 4 -3.81 31.74 -3.02
CA ASN A 4 -3.87 30.27 -3.15
C ASN A 4 -2.91 29.53 -2.19
N SER A 5 -2.22 30.23 -1.29
CA SER A 5 -1.44 29.59 -0.25
C SER A 5 -2.34 29.38 0.97
N ILE A 6 -2.67 28.12 1.27
CA ILE A 6 -3.40 27.78 2.49
C ILE A 6 -2.46 28.04 3.67
N PRO A 7 -2.78 29.01 4.56
CA PRO A 7 -1.92 29.31 5.69
C PRO A 7 -1.83 28.08 6.60
N ALA A 8 -0.63 27.82 7.13
CA ALA A 8 -0.40 26.71 8.06
C ALA A 8 -1.15 26.89 9.40
N LEU A 9 -1.49 28.14 9.71
CA LEU A 9 -2.19 28.59 10.91
C LEU A 9 -3.54 29.18 10.53
N PHE A 10 -4.53 28.95 11.39
CA PHE A 10 -5.93 29.32 11.18
C PHE A 10 -6.42 30.13 12.36
N VAL A 11 -7.28 31.10 12.06
CA VAL A 11 -7.77 32.08 13.03
C VAL A 11 -9.00 31.52 13.74
N PHE A 12 -9.03 31.70 15.06
CA PHE A 12 -10.18 31.52 15.92
C PHE A 12 -10.50 32.85 16.61
N ASP A 13 -11.76 33.26 16.60
CA ASP A 13 -12.23 34.40 17.39
C ASP A 13 -12.58 33.92 18.80
N MET A 14 -11.99 34.54 19.82
CA MET A 14 -12.19 34.11 21.21
C MET A 14 -13.58 34.43 21.74
N HIS A 15 -14.30 35.37 21.15
CA HIS A 15 -15.68 35.70 21.53
C HIS A 15 -16.68 34.59 21.12
N ASP A 16 -16.32 33.74 20.15
CA ASP A 16 -17.14 32.60 19.76
C ASP A 16 -16.97 31.40 20.73
N PHE A 17 -16.10 31.50 21.75
CA PHE A 17 -15.91 30.45 22.74
C PHE A 17 -17.01 30.49 23.80
N LYS A 18 -17.68 29.35 24.04
CA LYS A 18 -18.60 29.20 25.17
C LYS A 18 -17.79 28.95 26.45
N VAL A 19 -17.50 30.02 27.18
CA VAL A 19 -16.83 29.95 28.48
C VAL A 19 -17.81 29.36 29.51
N ILE A 20 -17.33 28.43 30.35
CA ILE A 20 -18.12 27.77 31.40
C ILE A 20 -18.12 28.60 32.70
N ASP A 21 -17.15 29.51 32.85
CA ASP A 21 -16.96 30.39 34.01
C ASP A 21 -16.98 31.86 33.58
N GLU A 22 -17.99 32.61 34.03
CA GLU A 22 -18.17 34.05 33.73
C GLU A 22 -17.02 34.93 34.27
N SER A 23 -16.27 34.49 35.28
CA SER A 23 -15.20 35.30 35.89
C SER A 23 -13.97 35.49 34.97
N ILE A 24 -13.76 34.57 34.02
CA ILE A 24 -12.67 34.61 33.03
C ILE A 24 -13.06 35.44 31.79
N HIS A 25 -14.37 35.64 31.57
CA HIS A 25 -14.92 36.28 30.38
C HIS A 25 -14.42 37.72 30.18
N ASN A 26 -14.20 38.46 31.26
CA ASN A 26 -14.01 39.92 31.17
C ASN A 26 -12.54 40.35 31.11
N THR A 27 -11.61 39.49 31.54
CA THR A 27 -10.20 39.88 31.69
C THR A 27 -9.33 39.34 30.56
N THR A 28 -9.60 38.12 30.06
CA THR A 28 -8.71 37.45 29.09
C THR A 28 -9.20 37.57 27.65
N ILE A 29 -10.52 37.61 27.43
CA ILE A 29 -11.13 37.69 26.09
C ILE A 29 -11.06 39.12 25.54
N ASP A 30 -11.26 40.13 26.38
CA ASP A 30 -11.15 41.54 25.97
C ASP A 30 -9.73 41.94 25.53
N ILE A 31 -8.70 41.27 26.05
CA ILE A 31 -7.29 41.54 25.72
C ILE A 31 -6.89 40.85 24.40
N ILE A 32 -7.48 39.68 24.08
CA ILE A 32 -7.05 38.86 22.95
C ILE A 32 -8.28 38.47 22.10
N ARG A 33 -8.42 39.13 20.95
CA ARG A 33 -9.54 38.91 20.02
C ARG A 33 -9.37 37.67 19.14
N TYR A 34 -8.15 37.42 18.65
CA TYR A 34 -7.86 36.36 17.69
C TYR A 34 -6.70 35.47 18.13
N CYS A 35 -6.89 34.16 18.03
CA CYS A 35 -5.87 33.15 18.29
C CYS A 35 -5.58 32.31 17.04
N TYR A 36 -4.33 31.91 16.85
CA TYR A 36 -3.89 31.12 15.71
C TYR A 36 -3.61 29.67 16.12
N TYR A 37 -4.20 28.72 15.41
CA TYR A 37 -4.01 27.29 15.66
C TYR A 37 -3.79 26.52 14.37
N LYS A 38 -3.19 25.34 14.48
CA LYS A 38 -3.01 24.44 13.34
C LYS A 38 -4.32 23.69 13.07
N GLY A 39 -5.04 24.00 11.98
CA GLY A 39 -6.23 23.20 11.63
C GLY A 39 -7.03 23.68 10.42
N LYS A 40 -7.52 22.79 9.56
CA LYS A 40 -8.13 23.16 8.26
C LYS A 40 -9.60 23.62 8.34
N ARG A 41 -9.86 24.79 8.93
CA ARG A 41 -11.21 25.38 9.04
C ARG A 41 -11.34 26.68 8.24
N TYR A 42 -12.58 27.13 8.04
CA TYR A 42 -12.86 28.46 7.50
C TYR A 42 -12.70 29.54 8.58
N PRO A 43 -12.24 30.75 8.22
CA PRO A 43 -12.08 31.86 9.17
C PRO A 43 -13.44 32.34 9.73
N PRO A 44 -13.42 33.14 10.81
CA PRO A 44 -14.65 33.68 11.41
C PRO A 44 -15.51 34.50 10.43
N ASP A 45 -14.88 35.21 9.48
CA ASP A 45 -15.57 36.08 8.50
C ASP A 45 -16.23 35.34 7.34
N HIS A 46 -16.17 34.00 7.31
CA HIS A 46 -16.71 33.19 6.23
C HIS A 46 -18.11 32.66 6.57
N PRO A 47 -19.07 32.55 5.62
CA PRO A 47 -20.40 32.00 5.89
C PRO A 47 -20.39 30.56 6.43
N LEU A 48 -19.32 29.81 6.15
CA LEU A 48 -19.07 28.47 6.68
C LEU A 48 -18.08 28.47 7.86
N ARG A 49 -18.08 29.52 8.69
CA ARG A 49 -17.17 29.69 9.84
C ARG A 49 -16.99 28.41 10.64
N TYR A 50 -15.74 28.08 10.97
CA TYR A 50 -15.33 26.90 11.75
C TYR A 50 -15.71 25.53 11.18
N LYS A 51 -16.45 25.45 10.07
CA LYS A 51 -16.68 24.19 9.36
C LYS A 51 -15.39 23.72 8.69
N ARG A 52 -15.31 22.41 8.45
CA ARG A 52 -14.21 21.82 7.71
C ARG A 52 -14.23 22.31 6.26
N ARG A 53 -13.05 22.65 5.75
CA ARG A 53 -12.86 23.05 4.36
C ARG A 53 -13.07 21.85 3.43
N GLN A 54 -13.70 22.05 2.28
CA GLN A 54 -13.87 20.97 1.28
C GLN A 54 -12.52 20.46 0.76
N ASP A 55 -11.50 21.32 0.72
CA ASP A 55 -10.11 20.99 0.38
C ASP A 55 -9.53 19.85 1.23
N TYR A 56 -10.06 19.62 2.44
CA TYR A 56 -9.67 18.49 3.29
C TYR A 56 -9.74 17.16 2.53
N TRP A 57 -10.84 16.95 1.80
CA TRP A 57 -11.07 15.71 1.04
C TRP A 57 -10.12 15.59 -0.15
N TYR A 58 -9.82 16.71 -0.82
CA TYR A 58 -8.85 16.74 -1.92
C TYR A 58 -7.44 16.39 -1.44
N TYR A 59 -7.00 16.94 -0.30
CA TYR A 59 -5.71 16.57 0.29
C TYR A 59 -5.64 15.10 0.69
N LEU A 60 -6.73 14.55 1.21
CA LEU A 60 -6.81 13.14 1.55
C LEU A 60 -6.71 12.28 0.28
N ALA A 61 -7.44 12.66 -0.78
CA ALA A 61 -7.41 11.98 -2.07
C ALA A 61 -6.01 12.01 -2.70
N ILE A 62 -5.30 13.14 -2.68
CA ILE A 62 -3.92 13.22 -3.19
C ILE A 62 -3.01 12.28 -2.42
N LYS A 63 -3.08 12.28 -1.08
CA LYS A 63 -2.26 11.40 -0.26
C LYS A 63 -2.53 9.93 -0.57
N PHE A 64 -3.81 9.56 -0.74
CA PHE A 64 -4.20 8.21 -1.12
C PHE A 64 -3.70 7.84 -2.52
N ALA A 65 -3.85 8.73 -3.50
CA ALA A 65 -3.38 8.51 -4.86
C ALA A 65 -1.87 8.28 -4.93
N VAL A 66 -1.07 9.02 -4.15
CA VAL A 66 0.39 8.80 -4.06
C VAL A 66 0.71 7.39 -3.58
N VAL A 67 0.02 6.90 -2.55
CA VAL A 67 0.20 5.54 -2.03
C VAL A 67 -0.14 4.50 -3.09
N VAL A 68 -1.29 4.66 -3.75
CA VAL A 68 -1.75 3.74 -4.80
C VAL A 68 -0.77 3.73 -5.98
N ILE A 69 -0.33 4.88 -6.48
CA ILE A 69 0.63 4.96 -7.58
C ILE A 69 1.95 4.27 -7.20
N PHE A 70 2.45 4.54 -5.99
CA PHE A 70 3.68 3.90 -5.51
C PHE A 70 3.54 2.37 -5.44
N GLU A 71 2.42 1.87 -4.96
CA GLU A 71 2.12 0.44 -4.94
C GLU A 71 2.13 -0.17 -6.35
N HIS A 72 1.49 0.48 -7.33
CA HIS A 72 1.49 0.02 -8.72
C HIS A 72 2.90 0.00 -9.30
N VAL A 73 3.72 1.02 -9.02
CA VAL A 73 5.14 1.07 -9.45
C VAL A 73 5.92 -0.09 -8.84
N LEU A 74 5.74 -0.39 -7.55
CA LEU A 74 6.38 -1.53 -6.91
C LEU A 74 5.94 -2.87 -7.50
N ILE A 75 4.66 -3.03 -7.81
CA ILE A 75 4.13 -4.25 -8.46
C ILE A 75 4.76 -4.44 -9.83
N LEU A 76 4.81 -3.37 -10.65
CA LEU A 76 5.44 -3.41 -11.97
C LEU A 76 6.94 -3.72 -11.87
N LEU A 77 7.65 -3.07 -10.94
CA LEU A 77 9.07 -3.30 -10.72
C LEU A 77 9.34 -4.75 -10.28
N LYS A 78 8.53 -5.29 -9.36
CA LYS A 78 8.61 -6.71 -8.97
C LYS A 78 8.38 -7.63 -10.16
N GLY A 79 7.43 -7.30 -11.03
CA GLY A 79 7.19 -8.04 -12.28
C GLY A 79 8.41 -8.01 -13.22
N ILE A 80 9.04 -6.85 -13.40
CA ILE A 80 10.25 -6.70 -14.21
C ILE A 80 11.42 -7.48 -13.59
N ILE A 81 11.60 -7.42 -12.28
CA ILE A 81 12.67 -8.14 -11.58
C ILE A 81 12.47 -9.65 -11.73
N ALA A 82 11.26 -10.15 -11.51
CA ALA A 82 10.93 -11.57 -11.69
C ALA A 82 11.11 -12.03 -13.16
N TYR A 83 10.91 -11.13 -14.12
CA TYR A 83 11.21 -11.41 -15.52
C TYR A 83 12.72 -11.43 -15.81
N ALA A 84 13.48 -10.49 -15.25
CA ALA A 84 14.92 -10.37 -15.48
C ALA A 84 15.73 -11.46 -14.77
N ILE A 85 15.36 -11.81 -13.54
CA ILE A 85 15.94 -12.88 -12.75
C ILE A 85 14.80 -13.85 -12.44
N PRO A 86 14.43 -14.75 -13.37
CA PRO A 86 13.47 -15.79 -13.04
C PRO A 86 14.06 -16.63 -11.91
N ASP A 87 13.26 -16.88 -10.86
CA ASP A 87 13.66 -17.64 -9.67
C ASP A 87 14.24 -19.04 -9.99
N VAL A 88 13.99 -19.54 -11.20
CA VAL A 88 14.63 -20.74 -11.73
C VAL A 88 15.50 -20.36 -12.93
N PRO A 89 16.84 -20.39 -12.79
CA PRO A 89 17.71 -20.19 -13.95
C PRO A 89 17.43 -21.27 -14.98
N SER A 90 17.42 -20.88 -16.27
CA SER A 90 17.12 -21.75 -17.40
C SER A 90 17.97 -23.04 -17.42
N SER A 91 19.21 -22.96 -16.91
CA SER A 91 20.11 -24.09 -16.74
C SER A 91 19.56 -25.17 -15.80
N VAL A 92 18.98 -24.80 -14.66
CA VAL A 92 18.38 -25.73 -13.70
C VAL A 92 17.13 -26.37 -14.31
N LYS A 93 16.31 -25.60 -15.03
CA LYS A 93 15.12 -26.16 -15.72
C LYS A 93 15.53 -27.23 -16.74
N GLN A 94 16.59 -27.00 -17.51
CA GLN A 94 17.12 -27.98 -18.45
C GLN A 94 17.71 -29.21 -17.76
N GLN A 95 18.45 -29.03 -16.66
CA GLN A 95 19.00 -30.14 -15.88
C GLN A 95 17.89 -31.00 -15.25
N VAL A 96 16.86 -30.39 -14.67
CA VAL A 96 15.70 -31.11 -14.11
C VAL A 96 14.98 -31.90 -15.21
N MET A 97 14.70 -31.27 -16.36
CA MET A 97 14.09 -31.96 -17.50
C MET A 97 14.93 -33.15 -18.00
N HIS A 98 16.26 -32.99 -18.03
CA HIS A 98 17.16 -34.07 -18.43
C HIS A 98 17.16 -35.21 -17.39
N GLN A 99 17.27 -34.89 -16.11
CA GLN A 99 17.22 -35.86 -15.02
C GLN A 99 15.91 -36.64 -15.00
N GLU A 100 14.77 -35.98 -15.23
CA GLU A 100 13.48 -36.67 -15.33
C GLU A 100 13.41 -37.64 -16.50
N LYS A 101 13.91 -37.24 -17.68
CA LYS A 101 13.97 -38.12 -18.85
C LYS A 101 14.83 -39.36 -18.57
N THR A 102 15.99 -39.17 -17.95
CA THR A 102 16.91 -40.28 -17.61
C THR A 102 16.29 -41.20 -16.56
N LYS A 103 15.67 -40.66 -15.50
CA LYS A 103 14.95 -41.45 -14.49
C LYS A 103 13.81 -42.28 -15.11
N LYS A 104 13.01 -41.69 -16.02
CA LYS A 104 11.93 -42.41 -16.74
C LYS A 104 12.47 -43.58 -17.56
N ARG A 105 13.59 -43.38 -18.28
CA ARG A 105 14.23 -44.44 -19.08
C ARG A 105 14.72 -45.59 -18.20
N ILE A 106 15.43 -45.30 -17.11
CA ILE A 106 15.93 -46.32 -16.17
C ILE A 106 14.77 -47.12 -15.57
N LYS A 107 13.71 -46.44 -15.13
CA LYS A 107 12.52 -47.09 -14.56
C LYS A 107 11.81 -48.00 -15.57
N MET A 108 11.72 -47.61 -16.84
CA MET A 108 11.16 -48.47 -17.89
C MET A 108 11.98 -49.74 -18.11
N VAL A 109 13.31 -49.63 -18.18
CA VAL A 109 14.20 -50.79 -18.34
C VAL A 109 14.08 -51.72 -17.13
N GLU A 110 14.01 -51.16 -15.92
CA GLU A 110 13.89 -51.95 -14.70
C GLU A 110 12.52 -52.64 -14.59
N MET A 111 11.43 -51.96 -14.96
CA MET A 111 10.11 -52.61 -15.09
C MET A 111 10.13 -53.73 -16.12
N ASN A 112 10.76 -53.51 -17.28
CA ASN A 112 10.87 -54.54 -18.31
C ASN A 112 11.68 -55.75 -17.81
N LYS A 113 12.78 -55.53 -17.08
CA LYS A 113 13.56 -56.60 -16.47
C LYS A 113 12.75 -57.41 -15.45
N LYS A 114 11.93 -56.74 -14.63
CA LYS A 114 11.00 -57.40 -13.70
C LYS A 114 9.95 -58.23 -14.44
N TYR A 115 9.37 -57.69 -15.51
CA TYR A 115 8.41 -58.41 -16.35
C TYR A 115 9.01 -59.69 -16.96
N LEU A 116 10.20 -59.59 -17.56
CA LEU A 116 10.89 -60.74 -18.15
C LEU A 116 11.21 -61.82 -17.11
N LYS A 117 11.62 -61.44 -15.89
CA LYS A 117 11.85 -62.39 -14.80
C LYS A 117 10.58 -63.14 -14.43
N HIS A 118 9.45 -62.43 -14.32
CA HIS A 118 8.15 -63.04 -14.02
C HIS A 118 7.68 -63.99 -15.13
N VAL A 119 7.91 -63.66 -16.41
CA VAL A 119 7.58 -64.54 -17.54
C VAL A 119 8.44 -65.79 -17.56
N GLY A 120 9.73 -65.67 -17.24
CA GLY A 120 10.63 -66.83 -17.10
C GLY A 120 10.16 -67.81 -16.03
N ASP A 121 9.77 -67.29 -14.85
CA ASP A 121 9.27 -68.07 -13.71
C ASP A 121 7.96 -68.80 -14.00
N ILE A 122 7.09 -68.21 -14.84
CA ILE A 122 5.85 -68.89 -15.32
C ILE A 122 6.20 -70.03 -16.27
N ARG A 123 7.22 -69.87 -17.11
CA ARG A 123 7.58 -70.86 -18.14
C ARG A 123 8.35 -72.06 -17.57
N GLU A 124 8.91 -71.94 -16.37
CA GLU A 124 9.67 -73.00 -15.69
C GLU A 124 8.82 -73.84 -14.71
N LYS A 125 7.52 -73.53 -14.59
CA LYS A 125 6.51 -74.36 -13.91
C LYS A 125 5.70 -75.18 -14.90
#